data_AF-A0A958ITV3-F1
#
_entry.id   AF-A0A958ITV3-F1
#
_cell.length_a   1.000
_cell.length_b   1.000
_cell.length_c   1.000
_cell.angle_alpha   90.00
_cell.angle_beta   90.00
_cell.angle_gamma   90.00
#
_symmetry.space_group_name_H-M   'P 1'
#
loop_
_entity.id
_entity.type
_entity.pdbx_description
1 polymer ?
#
loop_
_entity_poly.entity_id
_entity_poly.type
_entity_poly.pdbx_seq_one_letter_code
_entity_poly.pdbx_strand_id
1 'polypeptide(L)'
;MNQNQNEKTLNPPQSPFILYPLSIILQKIPFILYPLSFILLMYSSTFAQLYVYEPNHPELKWESIETEHFLVHYHQGTARTANVVAEIAEDIYPAITGLYDYEPSSKVEFIIKDTQDYANGAAYFFDNKIEIWAENLDYVLRGTH
;
A
#
# COMPACT_ATOMS: atom_id res chain seq x y z
N MET A 1 -0.39 -55.22 80.73
CA MET A 1 -1.07 -56.49 80.37
C MET A 1 -2.51 -56.17 80.02
N ASN A 2 -3.11 -56.91 79.09
CA ASN A 2 -4.35 -56.70 78.32
C ASN A 2 -4.22 -55.73 77.13
N GLN A 3 -4.04 -56.20 75.90
CA GLN A 3 -4.91 -57.03 75.04
C GLN A 3 -6.09 -56.28 74.42
N ASN A 4 -6.03 -56.24 73.09
CA ASN A 4 -7.09 -56.59 72.14
C ASN A 4 -8.13 -55.55 71.70
N GLN A 5 -8.24 -55.54 70.36
CA GLN A 5 -9.48 -55.55 69.57
C GLN A 5 -10.12 -54.19 69.25
N ASN A 6 -9.96 -53.74 67.99
CA ASN A 6 -10.86 -54.19 66.91
C ASN A 6 -10.47 -53.58 65.56
N GLU A 7 -10.35 -54.47 64.57
CA GLU A 7 -10.25 -54.17 63.15
C GLU A 7 -11.45 -53.32 62.70
N LYS A 8 -11.17 -52.17 62.08
CA LYS A 8 -12.05 -51.57 61.08
C LYS A 8 -11.36 -51.69 59.74
N THR A 9 -11.88 -52.60 58.93
CA THR A 9 -11.60 -52.79 57.51
C THR A 9 -11.83 -51.48 56.76
N LEU A 10 -10.77 -50.68 56.61
CA LEU A 10 -10.80 -49.53 55.71
C LEU A 10 -10.35 -50.02 54.34
N ASN A 11 -11.32 -50.31 53.46
CA ASN A 11 -11.04 -50.41 52.03
C ASN A 11 -10.20 -49.19 51.61
N PRO A 12 -9.13 -49.35 50.81
CA PRO A 12 -8.39 -48.20 50.31
C PRO A 12 -9.37 -47.28 49.57
N PRO A 13 -9.28 -45.96 49.76
CA PRO A 13 -10.15 -45.04 49.05
C PRO A 13 -9.95 -45.28 47.55
N GLN A 14 -11.04 -45.66 46.88
CA GLN A 14 -11.12 -45.63 45.42
C GLN A 14 -10.86 -44.17 45.01
N SER A 15 -9.60 -43.83 44.73
CA SER A 15 -9.25 -42.50 44.28
C SER A 15 -10.02 -42.26 42.98
N PRO A 16 -10.83 -41.20 42.84
CA PRO A 16 -11.44 -40.92 41.56
C PRO A 16 -10.29 -40.61 40.61
N PHE A 17 -10.08 -41.48 39.61
CA PHE A 17 -9.25 -41.14 38.47
C PHE A 17 -9.77 -39.79 37.97
N ILE A 18 -8.94 -38.76 38.15
CA ILE A 18 -9.18 -37.38 37.75
C ILE A 18 -9.21 -37.38 36.21
N LEU A 19 -10.34 -37.78 35.63
CA LEU A 19 -10.75 -37.45 34.27
C LEU A 19 -11.29 -36.02 34.27
N TYR A 20 -10.50 -35.07 34.76
CA TYR A 20 -10.73 -33.65 34.50
C TYR A 20 -9.89 -33.25 33.30
N PRO A 21 -10.50 -32.61 32.31
CA PRO A 21 -10.87 -33.39 31.16
C PRO A 21 -10.31 -32.77 29.90
N LEU A 22 -9.92 -33.61 28.95
CA LEU A 22 -9.57 -33.19 27.59
C LEU A 22 -10.64 -32.24 27.00
N SER A 23 -11.91 -32.40 27.43
CA SER A 23 -13.02 -31.53 27.04
C SER A 23 -12.87 -30.05 27.44
N ILE A 24 -12.26 -29.71 28.58
CA ILE A 24 -12.06 -28.28 28.97
C ILE A 24 -11.05 -27.61 28.05
N ILE A 25 -10.00 -28.35 27.64
CA ILE A 25 -9.00 -27.84 26.70
C ILE A 25 -9.64 -27.69 25.31
N LEU A 26 -10.35 -28.71 24.85
CA LEU A 26 -11.05 -28.70 23.55
C LEU A 26 -12.11 -27.58 23.44
N GLN A 27 -12.80 -27.25 24.53
CA GLN A 27 -13.77 -26.15 24.57
C GLN A 27 -13.13 -24.76 24.43
N LYS A 28 -11.85 -24.60 24.79
CA LYS A 28 -11.13 -23.31 24.71
C LYS A 28 -10.47 -23.06 23.35
N ILE A 29 -10.22 -24.11 22.58
CA ILE A 29 -9.65 -24.04 21.22
C ILE A 29 -10.38 -23.06 20.28
N PRO A 30 -11.73 -23.06 20.15
CA PRO A 30 -12.43 -22.12 19.29
C PRO A 30 -12.20 -20.65 19.67
N PHE A 31 -12.08 -20.34 20.97
CA PHE A 31 -11.84 -18.98 21.44
C PHE A 31 -10.47 -18.42 21.08
N ILE A 32 -9.52 -19.27 20.68
CA ILE A 32 -8.19 -18.87 20.20
C ILE A 32 -8.13 -18.97 18.68
N LEU A 33 -8.71 -20.02 18.08
CA LEU A 33 -8.68 -20.23 16.63
C LEU A 33 -9.54 -19.22 15.85
N TYR A 34 -10.70 -18.81 16.37
CA TYR A 34 -11.56 -17.84 15.70
C TYR A 34 -10.98 -16.43 15.63
N PRO A 35 -10.40 -15.83 16.69
CA PRO A 35 -9.73 -14.54 16.56
C PRO A 35 -8.46 -14.66 15.71
N LEU A 36 -7.72 -15.77 15.78
CA LEU A 36 -6.54 -15.99 14.94
C LEU A 36 -6.92 -16.09 13.44
N SER A 37 -7.96 -16.86 13.10
CA SER A 37 -8.44 -16.95 11.72
C SER A 37 -9.01 -15.62 11.22
N PHE A 38 -9.68 -14.86 12.09
CA PHE A 38 -10.15 -13.52 11.78
C PHE A 38 -8.99 -12.55 11.51
N ILE A 39 -7.93 -12.57 12.33
CA ILE A 39 -6.72 -11.78 12.11
C ILE A 39 -6.04 -12.18 10.78
N LEU A 40 -5.96 -13.47 10.48
CA LEU A 40 -5.39 -13.97 9.21
C LEU A 40 -6.22 -13.54 7.99
N LEU A 41 -7.55 -13.52 8.09
CA LEU A 41 -8.46 -13.03 7.04
C LEU A 41 -8.36 -11.50 6.85
N MET A 42 -8.16 -10.75 7.93
CA MET A 42 -7.89 -9.32 7.84
C MET A 42 -6.53 -9.04 7.18
N TYR A 43 -5.52 -9.86 7.49
CA TYR A 43 -4.20 -9.78 6.86
C TYR A 43 -4.21 -10.11 5.36
N SER A 44 -5.07 -11.00 4.87
CA SER A 44 -5.12 -11.30 3.42
C SER A 44 -5.75 -10.18 2.60
N SER A 45 -6.62 -9.38 3.20
CA SER A 45 -7.36 -8.31 2.50
C SER A 45 -6.50 -7.05 2.27
N THR A 46 -5.46 -6.83 3.07
CA THR A 46 -4.60 -5.64 2.97
C THR A 46 -3.59 -5.70 1.83
N PHE A 47 -3.26 -6.89 1.30
CA PHE A 47 -2.33 -7.03 0.18
C PHE A 47 -2.94 -6.66 -1.18
N ALA A 48 -4.28 -6.69 -1.31
CA ALA A 48 -4.94 -6.40 -2.59
C ALA A 48 -4.93 -4.92 -2.98
N GLN A 49 -4.78 -4.02 -2.01
CA GLN A 49 -4.79 -2.56 -2.24
C GLN A 49 -3.40 -1.97 -2.50
N LEU A 50 -2.33 -2.74 -2.28
CA LEU A 50 -0.95 -2.23 -2.36
C LEU A 50 -0.30 -2.38 -3.73
N TYR A 51 -0.97 -3.02 -4.68
CA TYR A 51 -0.51 -3.11 -6.06
C TYR A 51 -1.08 -1.94 -6.87
N VAL A 52 -0.36 -0.82 -6.86
CA VAL A 52 -0.42 0.12 -7.99
C VAL A 52 0.24 -0.59 -9.16
N TYR A 53 -0.53 -1.43 -9.85
CA TYR A 53 -0.06 -2.13 -11.04
C TYR A 53 -0.11 -1.13 -12.20
N GLU A 54 1.00 -0.43 -12.43
CA GLU A 54 1.26 0.16 -13.74
C GLU A 54 1.83 -0.95 -14.63
N PRO A 55 1.06 -1.49 -15.59
CA PRO A 55 1.61 -2.46 -16.52
C PRO A 55 2.78 -1.82 -17.29
N ASN A 56 3.76 -2.65 -17.66
CA ASN A 56 4.79 -2.19 -18.58
C ASN A 56 4.13 -1.91 -19.94
N HIS A 57 4.41 -0.73 -20.51
CA HIS A 57 3.85 -0.26 -21.77
C HIS A 57 4.96 -0.18 -22.86
N PRO A 58 5.44 -1.33 -23.39
CA PRO A 58 6.51 -1.35 -24.40
C PRO A 58 6.10 -0.72 -25.73
N GLU A 59 4.81 -0.50 -25.97
CA GLU A 59 4.26 0.20 -27.13
C GLU A 59 4.50 1.72 -27.10
N LEU A 60 4.86 2.29 -25.95
CA LEU A 60 5.13 3.72 -25.82
C LEU A 60 6.52 4.07 -26.38
N LYS A 61 6.53 5.12 -27.20
CA LYS A 61 7.71 5.77 -27.74
C LYS A 61 7.95 7.03 -26.93
N TRP A 62 8.95 6.96 -26.06
CA TRP A 62 9.30 8.05 -25.17
C TRP A 62 10.25 9.05 -25.84
N GLU A 63 9.96 10.32 -25.61
CA GLU A 63 10.76 11.48 -26.01
C GLU A 63 10.94 12.41 -24.80
N SER A 64 11.77 13.43 -24.94
CA SER A 64 12.04 14.36 -23.84
C SER A 64 12.24 15.78 -24.36
N ILE A 65 11.62 16.74 -23.68
CA ILE A 65 11.89 18.16 -23.85
C ILE A 65 12.89 18.55 -22.77
N GLU A 66 14.02 19.10 -23.17
CA GLU A 66 15.02 19.62 -22.25
C GLU A 66 14.96 21.15 -22.22
N THR A 67 14.85 21.71 -21.02
CA THR A 67 14.86 23.16 -20.77
C THR A 67 16.07 23.53 -19.91
N GLU A 68 16.14 24.76 -19.40
CA GLU A 68 17.23 25.19 -18.53
C GLU A 68 17.22 24.41 -17.20
N HIS A 69 16.05 24.27 -16.59
CA HIS A 69 15.88 23.69 -15.24
C HIS A 69 15.20 22.33 -15.21
N PHE A 70 14.62 21.87 -16.34
CA PHE A 70 13.75 20.68 -16.36
C PHE A 70 14.07 19.71 -17.51
N LEU A 71 13.70 18.45 -17.30
CA LEU A 71 13.56 17.41 -18.32
C LEU A 71 12.12 16.91 -18.31
N VAL A 72 11.39 17.08 -19.40
CA VAL A 72 9.98 16.64 -19.50
C VAL A 72 9.89 15.43 -20.41
N HIS A 73 9.71 14.26 -19.83
CA HIS A 73 9.55 12.98 -20.51
C HIS A 73 8.07 12.75 -20.87
N TYR A 74 7.83 12.39 -22.13
CA TYR A 74 6.48 12.19 -22.65
C TYR A 74 6.47 11.09 -23.71
N HIS A 75 5.30 10.54 -23.98
CA HIS A 75 5.12 9.53 -25.02
C HIS A 75 4.25 10.07 -26.17
N GLN A 76 4.09 9.29 -27.24
CA GLN A 76 3.21 9.67 -28.34
C GLN A 76 1.81 10.02 -27.84
N GLY A 77 1.22 11.11 -28.37
CA GLY A 77 -0.09 11.62 -27.96
C GLY A 77 -0.06 12.72 -26.89
N THR A 78 1.00 12.80 -26.07
CA THR A 78 1.05 13.74 -24.93
C THR A 78 1.96 14.95 -25.14
N ALA A 79 2.48 15.13 -26.35
CA ALA A 79 3.42 16.21 -26.69
C ALA A 79 2.90 17.61 -26.35
N ARG A 80 1.62 17.90 -26.60
CA ARG A 80 1.01 19.20 -26.26
C ARG A 80 1.08 19.47 -24.76
N THR A 81 0.71 18.48 -23.95
CA THR A 81 0.77 18.58 -22.49
C THR A 81 2.20 18.77 -22.02
N ALA A 82 3.16 18.02 -22.57
CA ALA A 82 4.58 18.16 -22.24
C ALA A 82 5.11 19.58 -22.49
N ASN A 83 4.75 20.19 -23.63
CA ASN A 83 5.16 21.57 -23.94
C ASN A 83 4.56 22.58 -22.96
N VAL A 84 3.29 22.44 -22.61
CA VAL A 84 2.63 23.32 -21.63
C VAL A 84 3.26 23.18 -20.25
N VAL A 85 3.58 21.95 -19.83
CA VAL A 85 4.29 21.69 -18.57
C VAL A 85 5.66 22.35 -18.57
N ALA A 86 6.44 22.19 -19.64
CA ALA A 86 7.76 22.80 -19.77
C ALA A 86 7.71 24.34 -19.67
N GLU A 87 6.76 24.97 -20.38
CA GLU A 87 6.57 26.42 -20.37
C GLU A 87 6.20 26.93 -18.97
N ILE A 88 5.20 26.31 -18.34
CA ILE A 88 4.73 26.71 -17.00
C ILE A 88 5.82 26.47 -15.95
N ALA A 89 6.51 25.34 -16.00
CA ALA A 89 7.54 24.99 -15.03
C ALA A 89 8.69 26.01 -15.04
N GLU A 90 9.15 26.41 -16.23
CA GLU A 90 10.17 27.45 -16.38
C GLU A 90 9.68 28.82 -15.89
N ASP A 91 8.43 29.21 -16.23
CA ASP A 91 7.86 30.49 -15.80
C ASP A 91 7.80 30.62 -14.27
N ILE A 92 7.44 29.54 -13.56
CA ILE A 92 7.31 29.56 -12.09
C ILE A 92 8.62 29.27 -11.34
N TYR A 93 9.64 28.69 -11.99
CA TYR A 93 10.89 28.27 -11.36
C TYR A 93 11.53 29.35 -10.46
N PRO A 94 11.76 30.61 -10.93
CA PRO A 94 12.40 31.63 -10.11
C PRO A 94 11.56 32.04 -8.89
N ALA A 95 10.24 31.97 -8.99
CA ALA A 95 9.36 32.29 -7.87
C ALA A 95 9.41 31.20 -6.77
N ILE A 96 9.43 29.93 -7.17
CA ILE A 96 9.46 28.81 -6.23
C ILE A 96 10.84 28.66 -5.57
N THR A 97 11.93 28.69 -6.35
CA THR A 97 13.29 28.59 -5.81
C THR A 97 13.62 29.78 -4.92
N GLY A 98 13.22 30.99 -5.32
CA GLY A 98 13.37 32.21 -4.52
C GLY A 98 12.57 32.19 -3.21
N LEU A 99 11.39 31.57 -3.18
CA LEU A 99 10.58 31.44 -1.95
C LEU A 99 11.29 30.58 -0.89
N TYR A 100 12.00 29.54 -1.31
CA TYR A 100 12.68 28.60 -0.42
C TYR A 100 14.18 28.87 -0.25
N ASP A 101 14.73 29.86 -0.96
CA ASP A 101 16.18 30.10 -1.06
C ASP A 101 16.95 28.81 -1.40
N TYR A 102 16.40 28.05 -2.34
CA TYR A 102 16.88 26.71 -2.70
C TYR A 102 16.73 26.47 -4.19
N GLU A 103 17.85 26.14 -4.83
CA GLU A 103 17.92 25.68 -6.21
C GLU A 103 18.29 24.19 -6.24
N PRO A 104 17.52 23.33 -6.91
CA PRO A 104 17.89 21.94 -7.12
C PRO A 104 19.25 21.81 -7.81
N SER A 105 20.11 20.92 -7.31
CA SER A 105 21.45 20.70 -7.85
C SER A 105 21.48 20.05 -9.24
N SER A 106 20.33 19.53 -9.68
CA SER A 106 20.13 18.90 -10.99
C SER A 106 18.76 19.28 -11.54
N LYS A 107 18.57 19.08 -12.84
CA LYS A 107 17.26 19.29 -13.48
C LYS A 107 16.19 18.45 -12.81
N VAL A 108 15.01 19.03 -12.65
CA VAL A 108 13.82 18.32 -12.14
C VAL A 108 13.19 17.58 -13.31
N GLU A 109 12.84 16.32 -13.11
CA GLU A 109 12.24 15.47 -14.14
C GLU A 109 10.71 15.51 -14.03
N PHE A 110 10.03 15.71 -15.14
CA PHE A 110 8.60 15.51 -15.28
C PHE A 110 8.35 14.25 -16.13
N ILE A 111 7.42 13.40 -15.71
CA ILE A 111 6.94 12.26 -16.51
C ILE A 111 5.45 12.45 -16.78
N ILE A 112 5.10 12.61 -18.05
CA ILE A 112 3.72 12.70 -18.52
C ILE A 112 3.22 11.29 -18.84
N LYS A 113 2.22 10.84 -18.09
CA LYS A 113 1.56 9.54 -18.22
C LYS A 113 0.14 9.71 -18.76
N ASP A 114 -0.24 8.92 -19.75
CA ASP A 114 -1.58 8.92 -20.35
C ASP A 114 -1.94 7.48 -20.79
N THR A 115 -1.84 6.55 -19.83
CA THR A 115 -2.10 5.12 -20.04
C THR A 115 -3.21 4.57 -19.16
N GLN A 116 -3.80 5.41 -18.33
CA GLN A 116 -4.78 5.04 -17.32
C GLN A 116 -5.79 6.18 -17.20
N ASP A 117 -7.08 5.82 -17.29
CA ASP A 117 -8.24 6.72 -17.20
C ASP A 117 -8.40 7.29 -15.77
N TYR A 118 -7.40 8.07 -15.36
CA TYR A 118 -7.22 8.57 -14.01
C TYR A 118 -6.30 9.81 -14.01
N ALA A 119 -6.90 10.99 -13.83
CA ALA A 119 -6.17 12.25 -13.70
C ALA A 119 -5.61 12.41 -12.27
N ASN A 120 -4.27 12.57 -12.14
CA ASN A 120 -3.59 12.76 -10.85
C ASN A 120 -2.17 13.35 -11.03
N GLY A 121 -1.44 13.57 -9.94
CA GLY A 121 -0.02 13.92 -9.93
C GLY A 121 0.68 13.51 -8.63
N ALA A 122 1.99 13.27 -8.71
CA ALA A 122 2.82 12.88 -7.58
C ALA A 122 4.21 13.52 -7.67
N ALA A 123 4.79 13.89 -6.53
CA ALA A 123 6.14 14.43 -6.45
C ALA A 123 7.01 13.54 -5.57
N TYR A 124 8.17 13.14 -6.10
CA TYR A 124 9.12 12.21 -5.50
C TYR A 124 10.45 12.93 -5.27
N PHE A 125 10.63 13.47 -4.07
CA PHE A 125 11.80 14.30 -3.75
C PHE A 125 13.14 13.57 -3.81
N PHE A 126 13.15 12.25 -3.55
CA PHE A 126 14.37 11.44 -3.62
C PHE A 126 14.91 11.29 -5.06
N ASP A 127 14.03 11.33 -6.05
CA ASP A 127 14.35 11.15 -7.46
C ASP A 127 14.37 12.49 -8.22
N ASN A 128 14.08 13.61 -7.54
CA ASN A 128 13.85 14.92 -8.16
C ASN A 128 12.83 14.86 -9.32
N LYS A 129 11.76 14.08 -9.11
CA LYS A 129 10.84 13.64 -10.16
C LYS A 129 9.39 14.01 -9.82
N ILE A 130 8.66 14.46 -10.82
CA ILE A 130 7.23 14.77 -10.75
C ILE A 130 6.53 13.95 -11.83
N GLU A 131 5.46 13.25 -11.46
CA GLU A 131 4.63 12.51 -12.39
C GLU A 131 3.27 13.20 -12.53
N ILE A 132 2.79 13.30 -13.77
CA ILE A 132 1.49 13.87 -14.10
C ILE A 132 0.74 12.86 -14.95
N TRP A 133 -0.42 12.42 -14.48
CA TRP A 133 -1.35 11.62 -15.27
C TRP A 133 -2.28 12.57 -16.01
N ALA A 134 -2.04 12.70 -17.31
CA ALA A 134 -2.62 13.70 -18.18
C ALA A 134 -3.91 13.25 -18.88
N GLU A 135 -4.38 12.03 -18.63
CA GLU A 135 -5.63 11.54 -19.22
C GLU A 135 -6.78 12.41 -18.74
N ASN A 136 -7.46 13.05 -19.69
CA ASN A 136 -8.73 13.70 -19.39
C ASN A 136 -9.73 12.58 -19.13
N LEU A 137 -10.47 12.65 -18.02
CA LEU A 137 -11.60 11.77 -17.74
C LEU A 137 -12.73 12.08 -18.75
N ASP A 138 -12.52 11.73 -20.01
CA ASP A 138 -13.36 12.10 -21.15
C ASP A 138 -14.43 11.03 -21.35
N TYR A 139 -15.41 11.03 -20.45
CA TYR A 139 -16.67 10.31 -20.69
C TYR A 139 -17.55 11.13 -21.63
N VAL A 140 -18.25 10.47 -22.57
CA VAL A 140 -19.26 11.04 -23.50
C VAL A 140 -20.32 11.94 -22.81
N LEU A 141 -20.42 11.87 -21.47
CA LEU A 141 -21.35 12.67 -20.65
C LEU A 141 -20.77 14.01 -20.16
N ARG A 142 -19.48 14.32 -20.39
CA ARG A 142 -18.96 15.69 -20.29
C ARG A 142 -18.80 16.21 -21.71
N GLY A 143 -19.69 17.13 -22.09
CA GLY A 143 -19.70 17.72 -23.42
C GLY A 143 -18.33 18.26 -23.81
N THR A 144 -17.71 17.62 -24.78
CA THR A 144 -16.56 18.14 -25.52
C THR A 144 -17.08 19.19 -26.49
N HIS A 145 -16.81 20.45 -26.17
CA HIS A 145 -17.06 21.61 -27.02
C HIS A 145 -15.79 21.98 -27.78
#